data_AF-A0A9E3E375-F1
#
_entry.id   AF-A0A9E3E375-F1
#
_cell.length_a   1.000
_cell.length_b   1.000
_cell.length_c   1.000
_cell.angle_alpha   90.00
_cell.angle_beta   90.00
_cell.angle_gamma   90.00
#
_symmetry.space_group_name_H-M   'P 1'
#
loop_
_entity.id
_entity.type
_entity.pdbx_description
1 polymer ?
#
loop_
_entity_poly.entity_id
_entity_poly.type
_entity_poly.pdbx_seq_one_letter_code
_entity_poly.pdbx_strand_id
1 'polypeptide(L)'
;MSARSGGKFRRSAAVGTAALATIAACGPVWAEETDEAKAMTTPESRLGVGIGYVSQDNTRFGQYSGLTKEGLYPSVDLSIRRRNDETGTWMSLQGRNLGLESNELRWDHQKQGSWGYYVEYNQTPRYSQYTALTTLANPDSPNQVVNGVAAAYELEMKTLRKNFNGGFEGRLTGNWTYSLNFKNEDKDGRRLFGRSGATSFQE
;
A
#
# COMPACT_ATOMS: atom_id res chain seq x y z
N MET A 1 -26.64 -49.53 -13.42
CA MET A 1 -25.74 -49.54 -14.61
C MET A 1 -25.53 -48.11 -15.10
N SER A 2 -24.26 -47.74 -15.24
CA SER A 2 -23.66 -46.60 -15.94
C SER A 2 -23.92 -45.17 -15.44
N ALA A 3 -22.95 -44.67 -14.69
CA ALA A 3 -22.69 -43.25 -14.43
C ALA A 3 -22.27 -42.49 -15.71
N ARG A 4 -22.57 -41.20 -15.78
CA ARG A 4 -21.91 -40.26 -16.70
C ARG A 4 -21.41 -39.07 -15.90
N SER A 5 -20.11 -39.09 -15.60
CA SER A 5 -19.39 -38.05 -14.87
C SER A 5 -19.16 -36.84 -15.80
N GLY A 6 -19.67 -35.68 -15.40
CA GLY A 6 -19.42 -34.39 -16.06
C GLY A 6 -18.62 -33.47 -15.15
N GLY A 7 -17.34 -33.78 -14.94
CA GLY A 7 -16.39 -32.83 -14.36
C GLY A 7 -15.83 -31.92 -15.46
N LYS A 8 -15.73 -30.61 -15.17
CA LYS A 8 -14.58 -29.71 -15.48
C LYS A 8 -15.01 -28.24 -15.37
N PHE A 9 -14.65 -27.60 -14.26
CA PHE A 9 -14.28 -26.19 -14.25
C PHE A 9 -13.14 -26.01 -13.26
N ARG A 10 -12.03 -25.46 -13.75
CA ARG A 10 -11.07 -24.57 -13.05
C ARG A 10 -9.86 -24.35 -13.95
N ARG A 11 -9.84 -23.18 -14.60
CA ARG A 11 -8.62 -22.60 -15.17
C ARG A 11 -8.51 -21.18 -14.64
N SER A 12 -7.87 -21.05 -13.49
CA SER A 12 -7.25 -19.81 -13.03
C SER A 12 -5.99 -19.61 -13.85
N ALA A 13 -6.01 -18.65 -14.78
CA ALA A 13 -4.80 -18.21 -15.47
C ALA A 13 -4.05 -17.25 -14.55
N ALA A 14 -2.93 -17.72 -14.01
CA ALA A 14 -1.89 -16.86 -13.47
C ALA A 14 -1.17 -16.19 -14.64
N VAL A 15 -1.26 -14.87 -14.73
CA VAL A 15 -0.42 -14.05 -15.61
C VAL A 15 0.68 -13.49 -14.73
N GLY A 16 1.82 -14.16 -14.74
CA GLY A 16 3.08 -13.69 -14.16
C GLY A 16 4.17 -13.76 -15.23
N THR A 17 5.08 -12.77 -15.20
CA THR A 17 6.23 -12.52 -16.07
C THR A 17 5.87 -11.93 -17.45
N ALA A 18 6.60 -10.95 -18.01
CA ALA A 18 7.98 -10.54 -17.82
C ALA A 18 8.15 -9.06 -18.21
N ALA A 19 9.05 -8.34 -17.53
CA ALA A 19 9.81 -7.22 -18.09
C ALA A 19 10.90 -6.79 -17.10
N LEU A 20 11.99 -7.56 -17.00
CA LEU A 20 13.26 -7.02 -16.49
C LEU A 20 14.06 -6.57 -17.72
N ALA A 21 13.90 -5.30 -18.10
CA ALA A 21 14.77 -4.66 -19.07
C ALA A 21 16.06 -4.24 -18.38
N THR A 22 17.13 -5.01 -18.59
CA THR A 22 18.51 -4.66 -18.24
C THR A 22 18.95 -3.41 -19.02
N ILE A 23 19.15 -2.29 -18.33
CA ILE A 23 19.84 -1.12 -18.90
C ILE A 23 21.34 -1.43 -18.90
N ALA A 24 21.84 -1.90 -20.03
CA ALA A 24 23.26 -1.98 -20.35
C ALA A 24 23.68 -0.70 -21.09
N ALA A 25 24.32 0.22 -20.38
CA ALA A 25 25.09 1.31 -20.98
C ALA A 25 26.16 1.81 -19.98
N CYS A 26 27.28 1.10 -19.89
CA CYS A 26 28.52 1.63 -19.34
C CYS A 26 29.51 1.81 -20.51
N GLY A 27 29.81 3.07 -20.85
CA GLY A 27 30.97 3.44 -21.69
C GLY A 27 32.13 3.93 -20.80
N PRO A 28 33.40 3.86 -21.25
CA PRO A 28 34.55 4.14 -20.39
C PRO A 28 35.05 5.60 -20.46
N VAL A 29 35.49 6.10 -19.28
CA VAL A 29 36.68 6.97 -18.99
C VAL A 29 36.58 8.43 -19.53
N TRP A 30 36.87 9.53 -18.81
CA TRP A 30 38.14 10.02 -18.24
C TRP A 30 37.92 11.08 -17.13
N ALA A 31 38.96 11.26 -16.31
CA ALA A 31 39.37 12.44 -15.53
C ALA A 31 38.95 12.55 -14.05
N GLU A 32 40.01 12.74 -13.26
CA GLU A 32 40.21 12.54 -11.84
C GLU A 32 40.33 13.92 -11.18
N GLU A 33 39.23 14.41 -10.64
CA GLU A 33 39.11 15.54 -9.72
C GLU A 33 37.65 15.46 -9.23
N THR A 34 37.35 15.59 -7.93
CA THR A 34 36.00 15.63 -7.30
C THR A 34 35.42 14.36 -6.64
N ASP A 35 36.19 13.40 -6.12
CA ASP A 35 35.58 12.25 -5.40
C ASP A 35 34.83 12.67 -4.11
N GLU A 36 35.34 13.64 -3.34
CA GLU A 36 34.67 14.12 -2.12
C GLU A 36 33.45 15.01 -2.42
N ALA A 37 33.55 15.88 -3.44
CA ALA A 37 32.45 16.73 -3.86
C ALA A 37 31.34 15.93 -4.57
N LYS A 38 31.67 14.90 -5.36
CA LYS A 38 30.68 13.97 -5.95
C LYS A 38 29.98 13.13 -4.91
N ALA A 39 30.66 12.68 -3.85
CA ALA A 39 30.00 11.98 -2.74
C ALA A 39 28.99 12.88 -2.00
N MET A 40 29.22 14.19 -1.94
CA MET A 40 28.29 15.16 -1.33
C MET A 40 27.18 15.63 -2.28
N THR A 41 27.37 15.54 -3.60
CA THR A 41 26.39 15.98 -4.62
C THR A 41 25.60 14.84 -5.27
N THR A 42 26.09 13.61 -5.20
CA THR A 42 25.37 12.41 -5.66
C THR A 42 24.61 11.77 -4.49
N PRO A 43 23.28 11.94 -4.43
CA PRO A 43 22.50 11.28 -3.39
C PRO A 43 22.64 9.75 -3.43
N GLU A 44 22.94 9.15 -2.28
CA GLU A 44 22.94 7.70 -2.12
C GLU A 44 21.54 7.13 -2.34
N SER A 45 21.41 6.30 -3.38
CA SER A 45 20.22 5.47 -3.58
C SER A 45 20.34 4.21 -2.75
N ARG A 46 19.28 3.85 -2.02
CA ARG A 46 19.23 2.68 -1.14
C ARG A 46 18.12 1.73 -1.59
N LEU A 47 18.47 0.46 -1.68
CA LEU A 47 17.53 -0.64 -1.82
C LEU A 47 17.68 -1.53 -0.58
N GLY A 48 16.60 -1.65 0.18
CA GLY A 48 16.50 -2.55 1.32
C GLY A 48 15.60 -3.71 0.98
N VAL A 49 16.03 -4.92 1.32
CA VAL A 49 15.16 -6.10 1.30
C VAL A 49 15.07 -6.60 2.73
N GLY A 50 13.85 -6.68 3.24
CA GLY A 50 13.53 -7.15 4.58
C GLY A 50 12.78 -8.47 4.52
N ILE A 51 12.98 -9.30 5.53
CA ILE A 51 12.18 -10.50 5.74
C ILE A 51 11.82 -10.59 7.22
N GLY A 52 10.52 -10.60 7.50
CA GLY A 52 9.98 -10.76 8.84
C GLY A 52 9.33 -12.13 9.00
N TYR A 53 9.47 -12.74 10.17
CA TYR A 53 8.70 -13.93 10.53
C TYR A 53 7.87 -13.62 11.78
N VAL A 54 6.57 -13.86 11.67
CA VAL A 54 5.62 -13.78 12.79
C VAL A 54 5.42 -15.19 13.32
N SER A 55 5.72 -15.40 14.60
CA SER A 55 5.70 -16.73 15.21
C SER A 55 4.31 -17.22 15.63
N GLN A 56 3.34 -16.32 15.80
CA GLN A 56 1.97 -16.64 16.23
C GLN A 56 0.98 -15.63 15.66
N ASP A 57 -0.23 -16.09 15.37
CA ASP A 57 -1.35 -15.23 14.98
C ASP A 57 -1.61 -14.16 16.05
N ASN A 58 -1.46 -12.89 15.66
CA ASN A 58 -1.65 -11.76 16.57
C ASN A 58 -2.10 -10.52 15.82
N THR A 59 -3.42 -10.30 15.83
CA THR A 59 -4.06 -9.13 15.21
C THR A 59 -3.65 -7.81 15.86
N ARG A 60 -3.23 -7.81 17.13
CA ARG A 60 -2.77 -6.60 17.82
C ARG A 60 -1.35 -6.22 17.40
N PHE A 61 -0.48 -7.20 17.17
CA PHE A 61 0.86 -6.97 16.62
C PHE A 61 0.79 -6.42 15.20
N GLY A 62 -0.02 -7.07 14.35
CA GLY A 62 -0.17 -6.71 12.94
C GLY A 62 -1.19 -5.61 12.63
N GLN A 63 -1.73 -4.92 13.65
CA GLN A 63 -2.96 -4.14 13.50
C GLN A 63 -2.88 -3.12 12.36
N TYR A 64 -1.74 -2.45 12.22
CA TYR A 64 -1.48 -1.40 11.22
C TYR A 64 -0.42 -1.77 10.17
N SER A 65 0.36 -2.84 10.42
CA SER A 65 1.40 -3.33 9.51
C SER A 65 0.90 -4.41 8.55
N GLY A 66 -0.26 -5.02 8.85
CA GLY A 66 -0.77 -6.18 8.11
C GLY A 66 -0.11 -7.52 8.49
N LEU A 67 0.80 -7.51 9.47
CA LEU A 67 1.52 -8.68 9.97
C LEU A 67 0.68 -9.45 11.01
N THR A 68 -0.52 -9.91 10.65
CA THR A 68 -1.48 -10.46 11.62
C THR A 68 -1.45 -11.97 11.79
N LYS A 69 -0.94 -12.70 10.81
CA LYS A 69 -0.93 -14.17 10.79
C LYS A 69 0.49 -14.69 11.00
N GLU A 70 0.60 -15.90 11.52
CA GLU A 70 1.85 -16.64 11.56
C GLU A 70 2.37 -16.83 10.13
N GLY A 71 3.65 -16.52 9.93
CA GLY A 71 4.29 -16.74 8.64
C GLY A 71 5.35 -15.73 8.28
N LEU A 72 5.78 -15.87 7.04
CA LEU A 72 6.88 -15.11 6.44
C LEU A 72 6.34 -13.90 5.68
N TYR A 73 6.93 -12.74 5.93
CA TYR A 73 6.55 -11.47 5.35
C TYR A 73 7.79 -10.82 4.71
N PRO A 74 7.98 -10.96 3.40
CA PRO A 74 9.01 -10.23 2.69
C PRO A 74 8.58 -8.77 2.49
N SER A 75 9.53 -7.85 2.60
CA SER A 75 9.34 -6.43 2.29
C SER A 75 10.49 -5.91 1.46
N VAL A 76 10.20 -4.92 0.63
CA VAL A 76 11.21 -4.16 -0.10
C VAL A 76 11.04 -2.68 0.19
N ASP A 77 12.14 -2.03 0.48
CA ASP A 77 12.23 -0.60 0.70
C ASP A 77 13.15 0.01 -0.35
N LEU A 78 12.73 1.11 -0.94
CA LEU A 78 13.45 1.79 -2.00
C LEU A 78 13.55 3.27 -1.68
N SER A 79 14.74 3.83 -1.78
CA SER A 79 14.97 5.27 -1.69
C SER A 79 15.93 5.67 -2.80
N ILE A 80 15.39 6.21 -3.88
CA ILE A 80 16.18 6.77 -4.96
C ILE A 80 16.06 8.28 -4.86
N ARG A 81 17.20 8.96 -4.90
CA ARG A 81 17.26 10.40 -5.01
C ARG A 81 18.24 10.70 -6.13
N ARG A 82 17.93 11.69 -6.96
CA ARG A 82 18.78 12.12 -8.06
C ARG A 82 18.71 13.64 -8.19
N ARG A 83 19.87 14.26 -8.27
CA ARG A 83 20.01 15.67 -8.62
C ARG A 83 20.37 15.78 -10.11
N ASN A 84 19.78 16.75 -10.78
CA ASN A 84 20.22 17.20 -12.09
C ASN A 84 20.90 18.56 -11.92
N ASP A 85 22.20 18.61 -12.18
CA ASP A 85 23.00 19.82 -12.00
C ASP A 85 22.78 20.88 -13.09
N GLU A 86 22.35 20.48 -14.28
CA GLU A 86 22.06 21.40 -15.39
C GLU A 86 20.81 22.24 -15.09
N THR A 87 19.78 21.62 -14.52
CA THR A 87 18.49 22.26 -14.23
C THR A 87 18.35 22.73 -12.77
N GLY A 88 19.20 22.21 -11.88
CA GLY A 88 19.10 22.38 -10.43
C GLY A 88 17.88 21.66 -9.82
N THR A 89 17.35 20.64 -10.50
CA THR A 89 16.18 19.88 -10.05
C THR A 89 16.57 18.64 -9.28
N TRP A 90 15.71 18.27 -8.33
CA TRP A 90 15.79 17.08 -7.51
C TRP A 90 14.60 16.20 -7.82
N MET A 91 14.87 14.93 -8.09
CA MET A 91 13.87 13.89 -8.21
C MET A 91 14.08 12.88 -7.08
N SER A 92 13.00 12.49 -6.41
CA SER A 92 13.03 11.40 -5.45
C SER A 92 11.92 10.40 -5.69
N LEU A 93 12.24 9.13 -5.52
CA LEU A 93 11.29 8.03 -5.48
C LEU A 93 11.53 7.26 -4.19
N GLN A 94 10.50 7.17 -3.37
CA GLN A 94 10.55 6.50 -2.07
C GLN A 94 9.45 5.45 -2.04
N GLY A 95 9.83 4.20 -1.79
CA GLY A 95 8.91 3.09 -1.56
C GLY A 95 9.20 2.49 -0.19
N ARG A 96 8.16 2.28 0.62
CA ARG A 96 8.29 1.63 1.93
C ARG A 96 7.36 0.46 2.03
N ASN A 97 7.78 -0.59 2.72
CA ASN A 97 6.99 -1.79 2.97
C ASN A 97 6.38 -2.37 1.69
N LEU A 98 7.09 -2.28 0.56
CA LEU A 98 6.60 -2.79 -0.72
C LEU A 98 6.47 -4.31 -0.61
N GLY A 99 5.29 -4.85 -0.96
CA GLY A 99 4.93 -6.25 -0.74
C GLY A 99 4.09 -6.51 0.52
N LEU A 100 4.02 -5.55 1.44
CA LEU A 100 3.09 -5.58 2.57
C LEU A 100 1.82 -4.77 2.27
N GLU A 101 0.79 -4.97 3.07
CA GLU A 101 -0.47 -4.21 2.97
C GLU A 101 -0.35 -2.76 3.44
N SER A 102 0.64 -2.44 4.27
CA SER A 102 0.95 -1.08 4.73
C SER A 102 1.98 -0.41 3.84
N ASN A 103 1.89 -0.62 2.53
CA ASN A 103 2.83 -0.08 1.56
C ASN A 103 2.65 1.43 1.36
N GLU A 104 3.73 2.07 0.97
CA GLU A 104 3.77 3.48 0.64
C GLU A 104 4.69 3.71 -0.55
N LEU A 105 4.27 4.60 -1.43
CA LEU A 105 5.03 5.04 -2.57
C LEU A 105 4.88 6.55 -2.70
N ARG A 106 6.00 7.25 -2.78
CA ARG A 106 6.06 8.68 -2.99
C ARG A 106 7.04 9.00 -4.09
N TRP A 107 6.60 9.83 -5.02
CA TRP A 107 7.46 10.41 -6.03
C TRP A 107 7.40 11.92 -5.94
N ASP A 108 8.55 12.56 -5.99
CA ASP A 108 8.69 13.99 -5.91
C ASP A 108 9.61 14.48 -7.02
N HIS A 109 9.30 15.66 -7.55
CA HIS A 109 10.17 16.40 -8.43
C HIS A 109 10.09 17.88 -8.08
N GLN A 110 11.24 18.49 -7.82
CA GLN A 110 11.31 19.85 -7.32
C GLN A 110 12.57 20.57 -7.78
N LYS A 111 12.50 21.90 -7.88
CA LYS A 111 13.64 22.78 -8.00
C LYS A 111 13.80 23.54 -6.69
N GLN A 112 14.92 23.33 -6.00
CA GLN A 112 15.17 23.92 -4.68
C GLN A 112 14.98 25.44 -4.72
N GLY A 113 14.13 25.95 -3.82
CA GLY A 113 13.84 27.39 -3.72
C GLY A 113 12.92 27.98 -4.80
N SER A 114 12.39 27.16 -5.72
CA SER A 114 11.55 27.63 -6.81
C SER A 114 10.17 26.96 -6.83
N TRP A 115 10.10 25.66 -7.05
CA TRP A 115 8.84 24.92 -7.13
C TRP A 115 9.04 23.45 -6.79
N GLY A 116 7.96 22.77 -6.43
CA GLY A 116 7.97 21.35 -6.15
C GLY A 116 6.61 20.73 -6.42
N TYR A 117 6.60 19.48 -6.83
CA TYR A 117 5.38 18.69 -6.84
C TYR A 117 5.65 17.26 -6.44
N TYR A 118 4.62 16.65 -5.90
CA TYR A 118 4.68 15.29 -5.43
C TYR A 118 3.38 14.56 -5.69
N VAL A 119 3.50 13.25 -5.81
CA VAL A 119 2.40 12.30 -5.80
C VAL A 119 2.74 11.22 -4.80
N GLU A 120 1.78 10.91 -3.94
CA GLU A 120 1.94 9.94 -2.86
C GLU A 120 0.76 8.99 -2.85
N TYR A 121 1.08 7.72 -2.68
CA TYR A 121 0.14 6.64 -2.47
C TYR A 121 0.49 5.94 -1.18
N ASN A 122 -0.47 5.77 -0.28
CA ASN A 122 -0.25 5.00 0.93
C ASN A 122 -1.45 4.12 1.26
N GLN A 123 -1.16 2.91 1.74
CA GLN A 123 -2.16 1.98 2.24
C GLN A 123 -2.03 1.87 3.77
N THR A 124 -3.16 1.84 4.45
CA THR A 124 -3.20 1.66 5.91
C THR A 124 -4.28 0.64 6.26
N PRO A 125 -3.90 -0.62 6.50
CA PRO A 125 -4.82 -1.60 7.05
C PRO A 125 -5.10 -1.28 8.51
N ARG A 126 -6.27 -1.66 8.97
CA ARG A 126 -6.62 -1.72 10.39
C ARG A 126 -7.41 -2.98 10.65
N TYR A 127 -6.76 -3.93 11.31
CA TYR A 127 -7.39 -5.17 11.73
C TYR A 127 -8.13 -4.99 13.06
N SER A 128 -9.30 -5.61 13.17
CA SER A 128 -9.99 -5.76 14.44
C SER A 128 -9.25 -6.77 15.31
N GLN A 129 -9.26 -6.54 16.62
CA GLN A 129 -8.72 -7.49 17.59
C GLN A 129 -9.60 -8.74 17.71
N TYR A 130 -10.89 -8.59 17.38
CA TYR A 130 -11.89 -9.64 17.50
C TYR A 130 -12.34 -10.12 16.12
N THR A 131 -12.46 -11.45 16.00
CA THR A 131 -13.19 -12.14 14.94
C THR A 131 -14.62 -12.35 15.40
N ALA A 132 -15.60 -11.98 14.59
CA ALA A 132 -17.00 -12.20 14.94
C ALA A 132 -17.42 -13.62 14.53
N LEU A 133 -18.23 -14.29 15.35
CA LEU A 133 -18.92 -15.50 14.95
C LEU A 133 -20.36 -15.12 14.57
N THR A 134 -20.76 -15.36 13.32
CA THR A 134 -22.04 -14.85 12.79
C THR A 134 -22.75 -15.86 11.90
N THR A 135 -24.08 -15.73 11.82
CA THR A 135 -24.95 -16.48 10.89
C THR A 135 -25.50 -15.60 9.76
N LEU A 136 -24.94 -14.41 9.57
CA LEU A 136 -25.32 -13.51 8.48
C LEU A 136 -25.08 -14.15 7.12
N ALA A 137 -26.07 -14.10 6.24
CA ALA A 137 -25.90 -14.39 4.83
C ALA A 137 -25.37 -13.14 4.11
N ASN A 138 -24.29 -13.28 3.34
CA ASN A 138 -23.66 -12.20 2.56
C ASN A 138 -23.33 -10.94 3.38
N PRO A 139 -22.35 -10.99 4.31
CA PRO A 139 -22.06 -9.90 5.24
C PRO A 139 -21.54 -8.61 4.57
N ASP A 140 -21.13 -8.67 3.30
CA ASP A 140 -20.69 -7.53 2.49
C ASP A 140 -21.84 -6.80 1.75
N SER A 141 -23.04 -7.36 1.80
CA SER A 141 -24.23 -6.77 1.17
C SER A 141 -24.75 -5.58 1.99
N PRO A 142 -25.28 -4.52 1.35
CA PRO A 142 -26.02 -3.49 2.08
C PRO A 142 -27.28 -4.06 2.76
N ASN A 143 -27.81 -5.17 2.25
CA ASN A 143 -28.95 -5.89 2.83
C ASN A 143 -28.46 -7.09 3.64
N GLN A 144 -28.58 -6.99 4.96
CA GLN A 144 -28.14 -7.99 5.91
C GLN A 144 -29.28 -8.95 6.24
N VAL A 145 -29.08 -10.24 6.01
CA VAL A 145 -30.06 -11.30 6.31
C VAL A 145 -29.48 -12.25 7.33
N VAL A 146 -30.15 -12.43 8.47
CA VAL A 146 -29.76 -13.40 9.49
C VAL A 146 -30.34 -14.76 9.12
N ASN A 147 -29.49 -15.78 8.99
CA ASN A 147 -29.95 -17.16 8.79
C ASN A 147 -29.91 -17.91 10.12
N GLY A 148 -31.05 -17.98 10.81
CA GLY A 148 -31.15 -18.62 12.13
C GLY A 148 -30.93 -20.14 12.16
N VAL A 149 -30.84 -20.80 11.00
CA VAL A 149 -30.65 -22.26 10.89
C VAL A 149 -29.21 -22.60 10.46
N ALA A 150 -28.50 -21.67 9.82
CA ALA A 150 -27.13 -21.89 9.37
C ALA A 150 -26.16 -21.97 10.56
N ALA A 151 -25.14 -22.83 10.43
CA ALA A 151 -24.02 -22.84 11.35
C ALA A 151 -23.31 -21.48 11.32
N ALA A 152 -22.95 -20.97 12.49
CA ALA A 152 -22.20 -19.73 12.58
C ALA A 152 -20.78 -19.92 12.04
N TYR A 153 -20.24 -18.90 11.38
CA TYR A 153 -18.90 -18.90 10.80
C TYR A 153 -18.12 -17.68 11.24
N GLU A 154 -16.80 -17.79 11.16
CA GLU A 154 -15.88 -16.70 11.51
C GLU A 154 -15.88 -15.61 10.44
N LEU A 155 -16.08 -14.37 10.89
CA LEU A 155 -16.03 -13.17 10.07
C LEU A 155 -14.95 -12.23 10.61
N GLU A 156 -13.87 -12.14 9.84
CA GLU A 156 -12.79 -11.20 10.13
C GLU A 156 -13.23 -9.77 9.81
N MET A 157 -13.04 -8.89 10.80
CA MET A 157 -13.31 -7.46 10.67
C MET A 157 -12.01 -6.71 10.40
N LYS A 158 -11.95 -6.07 9.24
CA LYS A 158 -10.79 -5.31 8.80
C LYS A 158 -11.27 -4.13 7.98
N THR A 159 -10.62 -2.98 8.15
CA THR A 159 -10.76 -1.86 7.22
C THR A 159 -9.44 -1.58 6.54
N LEU A 160 -9.44 -1.32 5.24
CA LEU A 160 -8.29 -0.89 4.48
C LEU A 160 -8.54 0.53 3.97
N ARG A 161 -7.64 1.45 4.30
CA ARG A 161 -7.64 2.80 3.78
C ARG A 161 -6.59 2.93 2.69
N LYS A 162 -6.96 3.50 1.54
CA LYS A 162 -6.08 3.84 0.43
C LYS A 162 -6.14 5.34 0.23
N ASN A 163 -4.99 5.99 0.37
CA ASN A 163 -4.88 7.42 0.15
C ASN A 163 -4.09 7.68 -1.13
N PHE A 164 -4.57 8.64 -1.90
CA PHE A 164 -3.85 9.26 -2.98
C PHE A 164 -3.73 10.75 -2.69
N ASN A 165 -2.50 11.21 -2.48
CA ASN A 165 -2.20 12.61 -2.23
C ASN A 165 -1.37 13.17 -3.40
N GLY A 166 -1.60 14.43 -3.73
CA GLY A 166 -0.78 15.15 -4.67
C GLY A 166 -0.64 16.59 -4.21
N GLY A 167 0.51 17.19 -4.46
CA GLY A 167 0.73 18.59 -4.12
C GLY A 167 1.61 19.28 -5.12
N PHE A 168 1.41 20.59 -5.21
CA PHE A 168 2.20 21.51 -6.00
C PHE A 168 2.50 22.74 -5.15
N GLU A 169 3.76 23.12 -5.05
CA GLU A 169 4.22 24.30 -4.35
C GLU A 169 5.14 25.12 -5.23
N GLY A 170 5.20 26.42 -4.96
CA GLY A 170 6.19 27.24 -5.61
C GLY A 170 6.17 28.69 -5.17
N ARG A 171 7.19 29.41 -5.65
CA ARG A 171 7.43 30.80 -5.33
C ARG A 171 7.22 31.64 -6.58
N LEU A 172 6.44 32.70 -6.45
CA LEU A 172 6.26 33.72 -7.49
C LEU A 172 7.21 34.89 -7.23
N THR A 173 7.33 35.79 -8.20
CA THR A 173 8.11 37.03 -8.04
C THR A 173 7.56 37.86 -6.88
N GLY A 174 8.47 38.39 -6.05
CA GLY A 174 8.13 39.23 -4.92
C GLY A 174 7.54 38.46 -3.74
N ASN A 175 8.34 37.70 -2.99
CA ASN A 175 7.99 37.11 -1.68
C ASN A 175 6.69 36.28 -1.57
N TRP A 176 5.96 36.03 -2.65
CA TRP A 176 4.74 35.21 -2.65
C TRP A 176 5.08 33.74 -2.80
N THR A 177 4.44 32.91 -1.99
CA THR A 177 4.47 31.45 -2.07
C THR A 177 3.05 30.92 -2.24
N TYR A 178 2.87 29.92 -3.08
CA TYR A 178 1.60 29.21 -3.22
C TYR A 178 1.78 27.71 -2.93
N SER A 179 0.70 27.08 -2.50
CA SER A 179 0.61 25.64 -2.27
C SER A 179 -0.77 25.15 -2.64
N LEU A 180 -0.83 24.12 -3.48
CA LEU A 180 -2.05 23.40 -3.84
C LEU A 180 -1.87 21.96 -3.37
N ASN A 181 -2.87 21.44 -2.65
CA ASN A 181 -2.86 20.06 -2.17
C ASN A 181 -4.17 19.40 -2.53
N PHE A 182 -4.08 18.18 -3.05
CA PHE A 182 -5.20 17.31 -3.34
C PHE A 182 -5.03 16.03 -2.53
N LYS A 183 -6.12 15.59 -1.89
CA LYS A 183 -6.17 14.32 -1.17
C LYS A 183 -7.47 13.61 -1.50
N ASN A 184 -7.35 12.36 -1.89
CA ASN A 184 -8.45 11.42 -2.03
C ASN A 184 -8.18 10.22 -1.12
N GLU A 185 -9.20 9.80 -0.36
CA GLU A 185 -9.12 8.69 0.59
C GLU A 185 -10.31 7.76 0.36
N ASP A 186 -10.02 6.54 -0.06
CA ASP A 186 -10.98 5.46 -0.17
C ASP A 186 -10.80 4.50 1.01
N LYS A 187 -11.92 4.12 1.65
CA LYS A 187 -11.89 3.24 2.81
C LYS A 187 -12.91 2.13 2.66
N ASP A 188 -12.41 0.91 2.59
CA ASP A 188 -13.20 -0.30 2.41
C ASP A 188 -13.07 -1.23 3.61
N GLY A 189 -14.11 -2.02 3.86
CA GLY A 189 -14.03 -3.17 4.77
C GLY A 189 -15.16 -3.24 5.79
N ARG A 190 -14.97 -4.11 6.79
CA ARG A 190 -16.00 -4.50 7.75
C ARG A 190 -15.73 -3.90 9.12
N ARG A 191 -16.78 -3.40 9.76
CA ARG A 191 -16.74 -2.89 11.13
C ARG A 191 -17.93 -3.45 11.90
N LEU A 192 -17.73 -3.73 13.18
CA LEU A 192 -18.82 -4.07 14.07
C LEU A 192 -19.78 -2.89 14.18
N PHE A 193 -21.05 -3.13 13.92
CA PHE A 193 -22.14 -2.21 14.20
C PHE A 193 -23.20 -2.97 14.99
N GLY A 194 -23.78 -2.31 15.99
CA GLY A 194 -24.90 -2.84 16.76
C GLY A 194 -26.19 -2.16 16.32
N ARG A 195 -27.26 -2.92 16.18
CA ARG A 195 -28.61 -2.36 16.15
C ARG A 195 -29.14 -2.36 17.59
N SER A 196 -29.30 -1.18 18.20
CA SER A 196 -30.10 -1.08 19.43
C SER A 196 -31.59 -0.98 19.04
N GLY A 197 -32.42 -1.87 19.56
CA GLY A 197 -33.88 -1.81 19.35
C GLY A 197 -34.43 -2.96 18.53
N ALA A 198 -34.81 -4.02 19.23
CA ALA A 198 -35.95 -4.85 18.87
C ALA A 198 -36.78 -5.03 20.15
N THR A 199 -37.72 -4.12 20.40
CA THR A 199 -38.91 -4.48 21.16
C THR A 199 -39.66 -5.49 20.31
N SER A 200 -39.63 -6.75 20.71
CA SER A 200 -40.55 -7.76 20.20
C SER A 200 -41.95 -7.43 20.71
N PHE A 201 -42.75 -6.74 19.90
CA PHE A 201 -44.21 -6.86 20.03
C PHE A 201 -44.59 -8.14 19.31
N GLN A 202 -44.85 -9.20 20.09
CA GLN A 202 -45.71 -10.29 19.65
C GLN A 202 -47.14 -9.77 19.76
N GLU A 203 -47.86 -9.75 18.64
CA GLU A 203 -49.32 -9.90 18.66
C GLU A 203 -49.68 -11.39 18.83
#